data_AF-A0A183ERF5-F1
#
_entry.id   AF-A0A183ERF5-F1
#
_cell.length_a   1.000
_cell.length_b   1.000
_cell.length_c   1.000
_cell.angle_alpha   90.00
_cell.angle_beta   90.00
_cell.angle_gamma   90.00
#
_symmetry.space_group_name_H-M   'P 1'
#
loop_
_entity.id
_entity.type
_entity.pdbx_description
1 polymer ?
#
loop_
_entity_poly.entity_id
_entity_poly.type
_entity_poly.pdbx_seq_one_letter_code
_entity_poly.pdbx_strand_id
1 'polypeptide(L)'
;LKSGAKGVLSFIAQARDWETEGEYIRAIQCYMKAKESDMADAEMIAGDLAIKFLSDDDASAVIDEIAERFISLKRFNEAADLFLASSRPDSAVKAFVLAGQWAKAKKVAAEFVPDMVEFVDERYKESLKNEGRLGELIDVDVISAISALIEHGQWEKALETARQQKVLFFCFLNNCLPEKHFDYCRI
;
A
#
# COMPACT_ATOMS: atom_id res chain seq x y z
N LEU A 1 28.00 -7.64 22.41
CA LEU A 1 26.94 -6.64 22.20
C LEU A 1 25.63 -7.15 22.81
N LYS A 2 25.36 -6.89 24.10
CA LYS A 2 24.14 -7.35 24.82
C LYS A 2 23.61 -6.32 25.85
N SER A 3 23.84 -5.02 25.61
CA SER A 3 23.44 -3.96 26.56
C SER A 3 22.17 -3.20 26.15
N GLY A 4 21.87 -3.07 24.85
CA GLY A 4 20.71 -2.31 24.36
C GLY A 4 19.35 -2.92 24.72
N ALA A 5 19.21 -4.25 24.60
CA ALA A 5 17.94 -4.94 24.87
C ALA A 5 17.45 -4.78 26.32
N LYS A 6 18.35 -4.62 27.30
CA LYS A 6 17.96 -4.37 28.70
C LYS A 6 17.46 -2.94 28.92
N GLY A 7 18.04 -1.96 28.21
CA GLY A 7 17.59 -0.56 28.26
C GLY A 7 16.19 -0.40 27.64
N VAL A 8 15.94 -1.04 26.51
CA VAL A 8 14.64 -1.00 25.83
C VAL A 8 13.52 -1.60 26.68
N LEU A 9 13.74 -2.79 27.27
CA LEU A 9 12.77 -3.39 28.19
C LEU A 9 12.51 -2.52 29.43
N SER A 10 13.53 -1.78 29.90
CA SER A 10 13.38 -0.81 30.99
C SER A 10 12.47 0.36 30.60
N PHE A 11 12.55 0.85 29.36
CA PHE A 11 11.68 1.93 28.90
C PHE A 11 10.22 1.48 28.77
N ILE A 12 9.98 0.25 28.34
CA ILE A 12 8.62 -0.31 28.26
C ILE A 12 8.02 -0.50 29.64
N ALA A 13 8.78 -1.04 30.60
CA ALA A 13 8.32 -1.18 31.97
C ALA A 13 7.96 0.19 32.57
N GLN A 14 8.84 1.17 32.38
CA GLN A 14 8.60 2.54 32.82
C GLN A 14 7.37 3.18 32.15
N ALA A 15 7.16 2.94 30.86
CA ALA A 15 5.99 3.44 30.14
C ALA A 15 4.68 2.89 30.73
N ARG A 16 4.65 1.61 31.10
CA ARG A 16 3.49 0.97 31.76
C ARG A 16 3.23 1.56 33.14
N ASP A 17 4.27 1.86 33.91
CA ASP A 17 4.11 2.52 35.21
C ASP A 17 3.43 3.90 35.01
N TRP A 18 3.91 4.70 34.04
CA TRP A 18 3.28 5.99 33.70
C TRP A 18 1.84 5.85 33.18
N GLU A 19 1.51 4.79 32.44
CA GLU A 19 0.12 4.51 32.06
C GLU A 19 -0.79 4.29 33.28
N THR A 20 -0.32 3.54 34.28
CA THR A 20 -1.09 3.30 35.51
C THR A 20 -1.27 4.55 36.36
N GLU A 21 -0.33 5.50 36.25
CA GLU A 21 -0.40 6.81 36.89
C GLU A 21 -1.25 7.83 36.11
N GLY A 22 -1.64 7.51 34.87
CA GLY A 22 -2.41 8.39 33.99
C GLY A 22 -1.57 9.45 33.26
N GLU A 23 -0.24 9.34 33.31
CA GLU A 23 0.72 10.25 32.69
C GLU A 23 1.03 9.83 31.24
N TYR A 24 0.02 9.91 30.37
CA TYR A 24 0.07 9.35 29.01
C TYR A 24 1.16 9.96 28.12
N ILE A 25 1.41 11.28 28.23
CA ILE A 25 2.48 11.94 27.45
C ILE A 25 3.85 11.34 27.76
N ARG A 26 4.12 11.07 29.05
CA ARG A 26 5.38 10.46 29.49
C ARG A 26 5.48 9.00 29.06
N ALA A 27 4.38 8.26 29.15
CA ALA A 27 4.31 6.88 28.67
C ALA A 27 4.64 6.80 27.17
N ILE A 28 4.01 7.64 26.34
CA ILE A 28 4.25 7.73 24.90
C ILE A 28 5.72 8.05 24.62
N GLN A 29 6.30 9.03 25.31
CA GLN A 29 7.72 9.36 25.15
C GLN A 29 8.65 8.19 25.52
N CYS A 30 8.30 7.40 26.53
CA CYS A 30 9.07 6.20 26.90
C CYS A 30 8.95 5.10 25.84
N TYR A 31 7.75 4.84 25.30
CA TYR A 31 7.59 3.93 24.18
C TYR A 31 8.35 4.39 22.93
N MET A 32 8.29 5.68 22.63
CA MET A 32 9.06 6.33 21.56
C MET A 32 10.57 6.38 21.87
N LYS A 33 11.04 6.07 23.07
CA LYS A 33 12.48 5.89 23.35
C LYS A 33 12.93 4.44 23.18
N ALA A 34 12.00 3.49 23.17
CA ALA A 34 12.25 2.09 22.84
C ALA A 34 12.55 1.86 21.35
N LYS A 35 12.84 2.93 20.59
CA LYS A 35 13.22 2.96 19.17
C LYS A 35 14.31 1.94 18.81
N GLU A 36 15.22 1.59 19.69
CA GLU A 36 16.38 0.75 19.33
C GLU A 36 16.10 -0.75 19.16
N SER A 37 14.85 -1.24 19.27
CA SER A 37 14.60 -2.69 19.32
C SER A 37 13.64 -3.30 18.29
N ASP A 38 13.29 -2.60 17.21
CA ASP A 38 12.32 -3.08 16.20
C ASP A 38 10.95 -3.53 16.78
N MET A 39 10.64 -3.15 18.03
CA MET A 39 9.39 -3.53 18.69
C MET A 39 8.26 -2.61 18.23
N ALA A 40 7.62 -2.98 17.12
CA ALA A 40 6.39 -2.31 16.65
C ALA A 40 5.31 -2.27 17.72
N ASP A 41 5.22 -3.29 18.57
CA ASP A 41 4.18 -3.36 19.59
C ASP A 41 4.24 -2.13 20.51
N ALA A 42 5.44 -1.65 20.85
CA ALA A 42 5.63 -0.44 21.65
C ALA A 42 5.18 0.82 20.90
N GLU A 43 5.52 0.94 19.62
CA GLU A 43 5.16 2.08 18.78
C GLU A 43 3.65 2.12 18.49
N MET A 44 3.03 0.97 18.26
CA MET A 44 1.57 0.87 18.11
C MET A 44 0.84 1.25 19.40
N ILE A 45 1.33 0.79 20.56
CA ILE A 45 0.76 1.20 21.86
C ILE A 45 0.88 2.71 22.05
N ALA A 46 2.03 3.30 21.70
CA ALA A 46 2.24 4.75 21.77
C ALA A 46 1.23 5.51 20.89
N GLY A 47 1.02 5.03 19.65
CA GLY A 47 0.02 5.59 18.74
C GLY A 47 -1.41 5.49 19.28
N ASP A 48 -1.80 4.34 19.81
CA ASP A 48 -3.12 4.14 20.41
C ASP A 48 -3.36 5.04 21.62
N LEU A 49 -2.35 5.21 22.49
CA LEU A 49 -2.42 6.13 23.61
C LEU A 49 -2.55 7.57 23.15
N ALA A 50 -1.80 7.95 22.10
CA ALA A 50 -1.88 9.29 21.52
C ALA A 50 -3.29 9.60 21.02
N ILE A 51 -3.87 8.68 20.24
CA ILE A 51 -5.25 8.82 19.70
C ILE A 51 -6.29 8.92 20.82
N LYS A 52 -6.11 8.18 21.92
CA LYS A 52 -7.10 8.11 23.00
C LYS A 52 -7.04 9.27 23.99
N PHE A 53 -5.85 9.80 24.26
CA PHE A 53 -5.61 10.65 25.43
C PHE A 53 -5.00 12.02 25.11
N LEU A 54 -4.47 12.24 23.90
CA LEU A 54 -3.92 13.54 23.49
C LEU A 54 -4.93 14.35 22.68
N SER A 55 -4.60 15.63 22.47
CA SER A 55 -5.31 16.49 21.52
C SER A 55 -5.06 16.02 20.09
N ASP A 56 -5.93 16.36 19.14
CA ASP A 56 -5.78 15.96 17.73
C ASP A 56 -4.43 16.42 17.14
N ASP A 57 -3.99 17.63 17.50
CA ASP A 57 -2.72 18.21 17.04
C ASP A 57 -1.51 17.43 17.59
N ASP A 58 -1.50 17.15 18.91
CA ASP A 58 -0.42 16.40 19.56
C ASP A 58 -0.40 14.94 19.10
N ALA A 59 -1.59 14.33 18.97
CA ALA A 59 -1.74 12.98 18.47
C ALA A 59 -1.21 12.86 17.04
N SER A 60 -1.58 13.80 16.15
CA SER A 60 -1.10 13.80 14.77
C SER A 60 0.42 13.84 14.69
N ALA A 61 1.08 14.69 15.49
CA ALA A 61 2.54 14.78 15.52
C ALA A 61 3.19 13.44 15.93
N VAL A 62 2.65 12.77 16.95
CA VAL A 62 3.14 11.46 17.41
C VAL A 62 2.91 10.39 16.33
N ILE A 63 1.73 10.38 15.71
CA ILE A 63 1.35 9.42 14.67
C ILE A 63 2.24 9.58 13.44
N ASP A 64 2.48 10.81 12.99
CA ASP A 64 3.34 11.09 11.84
C ASP A 64 4.77 10.59 12.11
N GLU A 65 5.31 10.84 13.32
CA GLU A 65 6.63 10.34 13.71
C GLU A 65 6.72 8.80 13.70
N ILE A 66 5.71 8.11 14.22
CA ILE A 66 5.65 6.63 14.22
C ILE A 66 5.49 6.11 12.79
N ALA A 67 4.60 6.71 11.99
CA ALA A 67 4.32 6.25 10.64
C ALA A 67 5.51 6.43 9.70
N GLU A 68 6.21 7.57 9.76
CA GLU A 68 7.46 7.80 9.01
C GLU A 68 8.50 6.72 9.32
N ARG A 69 8.59 6.33 10.59
CA ARG A 69 9.49 5.29 11.04
C ARG A 69 9.10 3.93 10.49
N PHE A 70 7.83 3.54 10.58
CA PHE A 70 7.35 2.31 9.96
C PHE A 70 7.61 2.27 8.45
N ILE A 71 7.39 3.39 7.75
CA ILE A 71 7.71 3.52 6.32
C ILE A 71 9.21 3.31 6.07
N SER A 72 10.09 3.90 6.89
CA SER A 72 11.55 3.72 6.77
C SER A 72 12.00 2.27 6.96
N LEU A 73 11.30 1.53 7.84
CA LEU A 73 11.52 0.11 8.10
C LEU A 73 10.78 -0.81 7.11
N LYS A 74 10.10 -0.26 6.10
CA LYS A 74 9.24 -0.98 5.14
C LYS A 74 8.07 -1.73 5.77
N ARG A 75 7.63 -1.30 6.95
CA ARG A 75 6.49 -1.82 7.72
C ARG A 75 5.21 -1.08 7.36
N PHE A 76 4.86 -1.14 6.08
CA PHE A 76 3.79 -0.31 5.53
C PHE A 76 2.39 -0.68 6.04
N ASN A 77 2.17 -1.94 6.45
CA ASN A 77 0.87 -2.37 7.00
C ASN A 77 0.61 -1.72 8.36
N GLU A 78 1.60 -1.73 9.23
CA GLU A 78 1.52 -1.13 10.56
C GLU A 78 1.30 0.39 10.47
N ALA A 79 1.98 1.07 9.54
CA ALA A 79 1.72 2.47 9.24
C ALA A 79 0.27 2.72 8.79
N ALA A 80 -0.25 1.86 7.89
CA ALA A 80 -1.61 2.00 7.38
C ALA A 80 -2.67 1.79 8.47
N ASP A 81 -2.48 0.77 9.32
CA ASP A 81 -3.39 0.47 10.43
C ASP A 81 -3.42 1.62 11.45
N LEU A 82 -2.27 2.24 11.74
CA LEU A 82 -2.18 3.43 12.60
C LEU A 82 -2.91 4.65 11.99
N PHE A 83 -2.78 4.87 10.68
CA PHE A 83 -3.52 5.93 9.99
C PHE A 83 -5.03 5.69 9.99
N LEU A 84 -5.48 4.44 9.86
CA LEU A 84 -6.90 4.10 10.00
C LEU A 84 -7.41 4.36 11.43
N ALA A 85 -6.65 3.97 12.44
CA ALA A 85 -7.00 4.20 13.84
C ALA A 85 -7.14 5.70 14.17
N SER A 86 -6.35 6.54 13.50
CA SER A 86 -6.39 8.00 13.65
C SER A 86 -7.38 8.71 12.71
N SER A 87 -8.28 7.98 12.06
CA SER A 87 -9.28 8.55 11.13
C SER A 87 -8.68 9.32 9.95
N ARG A 88 -7.49 8.91 9.48
CA ARG A 88 -6.78 9.47 8.31
C ARG A 88 -6.71 8.46 7.16
N PRO A 89 -7.86 8.16 6.51
CA PRO A 89 -7.94 7.10 5.51
C PRO A 89 -7.14 7.41 4.22
N ASP A 90 -6.90 8.67 3.91
CA ASP A 90 -6.10 9.11 2.76
C ASP A 90 -4.62 8.69 2.88
N SER A 91 -4.03 8.87 4.06
CA SER A 91 -2.67 8.40 4.38
C SER A 91 -2.61 6.88 4.45
N ALA A 92 -3.64 6.24 5.01
CA ALA A 92 -3.73 4.78 5.08
C ALA A 92 -3.74 4.13 3.68
N VAL A 93 -4.52 4.69 2.73
CA VAL A 93 -4.55 4.20 1.34
C VAL A 93 -3.17 4.26 0.70
N LYS A 94 -2.44 5.37 0.86
CA LYS A 94 -1.08 5.51 0.33
C LYS A 94 -0.12 4.48 0.94
N ALA A 95 -0.23 4.24 2.25
CA ALA A 95 0.57 3.23 2.94
C ALA A 95 0.24 1.80 2.46
N PHE A 96 -1.05 1.45 2.26
CA PHE A 96 -1.42 0.15 1.70
C PHE A 96 -0.95 -0.05 0.25
N VAL A 97 -0.94 1.02 -0.56
CA VAL A 97 -0.37 0.99 -1.92
C VAL A 97 1.12 0.67 -1.86
N LEU A 98 1.88 1.31 -0.96
CA LEU A 98 3.30 1.00 -0.74
C LEU A 98 3.52 -0.44 -0.22
N ALA A 99 2.57 -0.96 0.55
CA ALA A 99 2.57 -2.34 1.04
C ALA A 99 2.25 -3.39 -0.03
N GLY A 100 1.80 -2.98 -1.22
CA GLY A 100 1.26 -3.87 -2.25
C GLY A 100 -0.08 -4.50 -1.87
N GLN A 101 -0.79 -3.94 -0.88
CA GLN A 101 -2.08 -4.44 -0.39
C GLN A 101 -3.25 -3.82 -1.18
N TRP A 102 -3.30 -4.09 -2.48
CA TRP A 102 -4.23 -3.47 -3.43
C TRP A 102 -5.70 -3.64 -3.04
N ALA A 103 -6.09 -4.84 -2.62
CA ALA A 103 -7.48 -5.13 -2.21
C ALA A 103 -7.91 -4.31 -0.99
N LYS A 104 -7.01 -4.18 0.01
CA LYS A 104 -7.28 -3.37 1.21
C LYS A 104 -7.30 -1.88 0.86
N ALA A 105 -6.32 -1.40 0.09
CA ALA A 105 -6.25 -0.01 -0.37
C ALA A 105 -7.54 0.40 -1.11
N LYS A 106 -7.99 -0.42 -2.06
CA LYS A 106 -9.20 -0.14 -2.85
C LYS A 106 -10.47 -0.16 -1.99
N LYS A 107 -10.56 -1.10 -1.04
CA LYS A 107 -11.69 -1.15 -0.10
C LYS A 107 -11.77 0.12 0.75
N VAL A 108 -10.65 0.51 1.37
CA VAL A 108 -10.58 1.73 2.20
C VAL A 108 -10.87 2.97 1.36
N ALA A 109 -10.30 3.06 0.15
CA ALA A 109 -10.58 4.16 -0.76
C ALA A 109 -12.08 4.21 -1.12
N ALA A 110 -12.69 3.10 -1.51
CA ALA A 110 -14.11 3.07 -1.86
C ALA A 110 -15.05 3.43 -0.70
N GLU A 111 -14.69 3.05 0.53
CA GLU A 111 -15.52 3.30 1.72
C GLU A 111 -15.35 4.73 2.28
N PHE A 112 -14.12 5.27 2.28
CA PHE A 112 -13.81 6.52 3.00
C PHE A 112 -13.30 7.66 2.11
N VAL A 113 -12.64 7.37 0.99
CA VAL A 113 -12.00 8.37 0.12
C VAL A 113 -12.20 7.98 -1.36
N PRO A 114 -13.43 8.07 -1.89
CA PRO A 114 -13.76 7.55 -3.22
C PRO A 114 -12.93 8.20 -4.33
N ASP A 115 -12.50 9.44 -4.14
CA ASP A 115 -11.63 10.18 -5.05
C ASP A 115 -10.24 9.52 -5.24
N MET A 116 -9.80 8.71 -4.28
CA MET A 116 -8.52 7.98 -4.34
C MET A 116 -8.64 6.60 -5.01
N VAL A 117 -9.84 6.14 -5.37
CA VAL A 117 -10.04 4.82 -6.00
C VAL A 117 -9.32 4.75 -7.34
N GLU A 118 -9.42 5.80 -8.15
CA GLU A 118 -8.74 5.89 -9.45
C GLU A 118 -7.21 5.85 -9.27
N PHE A 119 -6.68 6.59 -8.28
CA PHE A 119 -5.27 6.55 -7.92
C PHE A 119 -4.79 5.13 -7.55
N VAL A 120 -5.56 4.38 -6.76
CA VAL A 120 -5.21 3.00 -6.39
C VAL A 120 -5.22 2.10 -7.63
N ASP A 121 -6.22 2.23 -8.50
CA ASP A 121 -6.35 1.43 -9.71
C ASP A 121 -5.20 1.69 -10.70
N GLU A 122 -4.80 2.95 -10.90
CA GLU A 122 -3.64 3.30 -11.72
C GLU A 122 -2.35 2.70 -11.18
N ARG A 123 -2.10 2.82 -9.87
CA ARG A 123 -0.91 2.26 -9.22
C ARG A 123 -0.88 0.73 -9.25
N TYR A 124 -2.04 0.09 -9.11
CA TYR A 124 -2.14 -1.36 -9.23
C TYR A 124 -1.82 -1.83 -10.65
N LYS A 125 -2.36 -1.17 -11.68
CA LYS A 125 -2.03 -1.47 -13.08
C LYS A 125 -0.54 -1.30 -13.36
N GLU A 126 0.08 -0.23 -12.86
CA GLU A 126 1.52 0.02 -13.01
C GLU A 126 2.35 -1.09 -12.34
N SER A 127 1.99 -1.51 -11.13
CA SER A 127 2.63 -2.64 -10.44
C SER A 127 2.47 -3.96 -11.22
N LEU A 128 1.29 -4.27 -11.76
CA LEU A 128 1.06 -5.47 -12.56
C LEU A 128 1.90 -5.50 -13.84
N LYS A 129 2.05 -4.34 -14.51
CA LYS A 129 2.94 -4.19 -15.68
C LYS A 129 4.39 -4.46 -15.30
N ASN A 130 4.87 -3.85 -14.22
CA ASN A 130 6.25 -4.00 -13.76
C ASN A 130 6.58 -5.42 -13.28
N GLU A 131 5.62 -6.11 -12.64
CA GLU A 131 5.76 -7.50 -12.20
C GLU A 131 5.56 -8.52 -13.33
N GLY A 132 5.10 -8.09 -14.51
CA GLY A 132 4.79 -8.99 -15.63
C GLY A 132 3.58 -9.89 -15.37
N ARG A 133 2.71 -9.55 -14.42
CA ARG A 133 1.49 -10.30 -14.06
C ARG A 133 0.35 -9.96 -15.01
N LEU A 134 0.59 -10.23 -16.28
CA LEU A 134 -0.30 -9.85 -17.38
C LEU A 134 -1.67 -10.52 -17.28
N GLY A 135 -1.77 -11.71 -16.68
CA GLY A 135 -3.05 -12.40 -16.47
C GLY A 135 -4.06 -11.58 -15.66
N GLU A 136 -3.65 -11.06 -14.50
CA GLU A 136 -4.51 -10.21 -13.66
C GLU A 136 -4.75 -8.84 -14.30
N LEU A 137 -3.78 -8.34 -15.07
CA LEU A 137 -3.95 -7.09 -15.80
C LEU A 137 -5.02 -7.21 -16.88
N ILE A 138 -5.18 -8.38 -17.52
CA ILE A 138 -6.23 -8.62 -18.52
C ILE A 138 -7.62 -8.47 -17.90
N ASP A 139 -7.80 -8.97 -16.67
CA ASP A 139 -9.08 -8.93 -15.96
C ASP A 139 -9.45 -7.50 -15.52
N VAL A 140 -8.45 -6.68 -15.22
CA VAL A 140 -8.65 -5.29 -14.75
C VAL A 140 -8.69 -4.28 -15.90
N ASP A 141 -7.79 -4.42 -16.88
CA ASP A 141 -7.61 -3.52 -18.01
C ASP A 141 -6.95 -4.25 -19.20
N VAL A 142 -7.79 -4.93 -19.97
CA VAL A 142 -7.40 -5.69 -21.16
C VAL A 142 -6.57 -4.87 -22.15
N ILE A 143 -6.84 -3.57 -22.30
CA ILE A 143 -6.12 -2.72 -23.26
C ILE A 143 -4.68 -2.51 -22.77
N SER A 144 -4.52 -2.11 -21.51
CA SER A 144 -3.21 -1.99 -20.87
C SER A 144 -2.43 -3.31 -20.87
N ALA A 145 -3.10 -4.44 -20.71
CA ALA A 145 -2.49 -5.76 -20.77
C ALA A 145 -2.00 -6.14 -22.16
N ILE A 146 -2.80 -5.86 -23.20
CA ILE A 146 -2.42 -6.10 -24.60
C ILE A 146 -1.20 -5.24 -24.97
N SER A 147 -1.18 -3.95 -24.58
CA SER A 147 -0.03 -3.07 -24.81
C SER A 147 1.25 -3.62 -24.15
N ALA A 148 1.16 -4.10 -22.92
CA ALA A 148 2.31 -4.70 -22.24
C ALA A 148 2.75 -6.04 -22.88
N LEU A 149 1.81 -6.89 -23.33
CA LEU A 149 2.12 -8.12 -24.06
C LEU A 149 2.87 -7.83 -25.38
N ILE A 150 2.47 -6.78 -26.08
CA ILE A 150 3.12 -6.29 -27.31
C ILE A 150 4.56 -5.82 -27.02
N GLU A 151 4.77 -5.01 -25.98
CA GLU A 151 6.10 -4.54 -25.58
C GLU A 151 7.04 -5.67 -25.19
N HIS A 152 6.53 -6.71 -24.54
CA HIS A 152 7.28 -7.92 -24.21
C HIS A 152 7.45 -8.91 -25.39
N GLY A 153 6.97 -8.56 -26.59
CA GLY A 153 7.08 -9.39 -27.79
C GLY A 153 6.19 -10.64 -27.79
N GLN A 154 5.22 -10.73 -26.87
CA GLN A 154 4.27 -11.85 -26.77
C GLN A 154 3.06 -11.65 -27.68
N TRP A 155 3.32 -11.48 -28.99
CA TRP A 155 2.32 -11.13 -30.00
C TRP A 155 1.16 -12.12 -30.10
N GLU A 156 1.44 -13.43 -30.02
CA GLU A 156 0.40 -14.47 -30.12
C GLU A 156 -0.61 -14.37 -28.98
N LYS A 157 -0.14 -14.19 -27.75
CA LYS A 157 -1.00 -14.00 -26.57
C LYS A 157 -1.76 -12.68 -26.64
N ALA A 158 -1.12 -11.59 -27.09
CA ALA A 158 -1.78 -10.30 -27.27
C ALA A 158 -2.97 -10.40 -28.24
N LEU A 159 -2.77 -11.08 -29.37
CA LEU A 159 -3.81 -11.32 -30.37
C LEU A 159 -4.91 -12.25 -29.85
N GLU A 160 -4.54 -13.31 -29.14
CA GLU A 160 -5.50 -14.24 -28.54
C GLU A 160 -6.38 -13.54 -27.50
N THR A 161 -5.78 -12.77 -26.59
CA THR A 161 -6.51 -11.98 -25.58
C THR A 161 -7.42 -10.94 -26.24
N ALA A 162 -6.94 -10.20 -27.25
CA ALA A 162 -7.73 -9.22 -27.99
C ALA A 162 -8.95 -9.87 -28.66
N ARG A 163 -8.77 -11.08 -29.21
CA ARG A 163 -9.81 -11.87 -29.87
C ARG A 163 -10.82 -12.43 -28.89
N GLN A 164 -10.37 -13.00 -27.78
CA GLN A 164 -11.24 -13.55 -26.73
C GLN A 164 -12.12 -12.47 -26.10
N GLN A 165 -11.55 -11.29 -25.83
CA GLN A 165 -12.26 -10.17 -25.19
C GLN A 165 -13.06 -9.30 -26.18
N LYS A 166 -13.10 -9.68 -27.48
CA LYS A 166 -13.80 -8.95 -28.57
C LYS A 166 -13.43 -7.46 -28.67
N VAL A 167 -12.27 -7.04 -28.13
CA VAL A 167 -11.76 -5.65 -28.17
C VAL A 167 -11.30 -5.27 -29.59
N LEU A 168 -11.24 -6.25 -30.48
CA LEU A 168 -10.84 -6.14 -31.89
C LEU A 168 -11.54 -5.04 -32.70
N PHE A 169 -12.71 -4.52 -32.32
CA PHE A 169 -13.39 -3.54 -33.16
C PHE A 169 -12.67 -2.18 -33.27
N PHE A 170 -11.88 -1.80 -32.25
CA PHE A 170 -11.22 -0.48 -32.23
C PHE A 170 -9.73 -0.53 -32.65
N CYS A 171 -8.98 -1.58 -32.28
CA CYS A 171 -7.55 -1.67 -32.61
C CYS A 171 -7.27 -2.11 -34.07
N PHE A 172 -8.13 -2.92 -34.68
CA PHE A 172 -7.89 -3.44 -36.04
C PHE A 172 -8.04 -2.38 -37.14
N LEU A 173 -8.76 -1.28 -36.88
CA LEU A 173 -9.02 -0.27 -37.91
C LEU A 173 -7.89 0.75 -38.09
N ASN A 174 -6.96 0.92 -37.14
CA ASN A 174 -6.06 2.07 -37.19
C ASN A 174 -4.54 1.81 -37.22
N ASN A 175 -3.95 0.69 -36.77
CA ASN A 175 -2.46 0.68 -36.73
C ASN A 175 -1.65 -0.64 -36.70
N CYS A 176 -2.23 -1.86 -36.72
CA CYS A 176 -1.43 -3.07 -36.39
C CYS A 176 -1.53 -4.27 -37.35
N LEU A 177 -1.51 -4.07 -38.66
CA LEU A 177 -1.22 -5.16 -39.60
C LEU A 177 0.01 -4.81 -40.46
N PRO A 178 1.22 -5.28 -40.11
CA PRO A 178 2.24 -5.46 -41.12
C PRO A 178 1.70 -6.48 -42.14
N GLU A 179 1.68 -6.10 -43.42
CA GLU A 179 1.02 -6.78 -44.55
C GLU A 179 1.41 -8.27 -44.78
N LYS A 180 2.23 -8.89 -43.92
CA LYS A 180 2.86 -10.20 -44.16
C LYS A 180 2.24 -11.40 -43.45
N HIS A 181 1.12 -11.26 -42.73
CA HIS A 181 0.41 -12.40 -42.12
C HIS A 181 -1.08 -12.45 -42.50
N PHE A 182 -1.38 -12.24 -43.79
CA PHE A 182 -2.75 -12.24 -44.31
C PHE A 182 -3.39 -13.63 -44.48
N ASP A 183 -2.67 -14.74 -44.23
CA ASP A 183 -3.18 -16.08 -44.58
C ASP A 183 -4.06 -16.77 -43.52
N TYR A 184 -4.25 -16.19 -42.32
CA TYR A 184 -5.03 -16.83 -41.25
C TYR A 184 -6.44 -16.24 -41.00
N CYS A 185 -6.87 -15.25 -41.78
CA CYS A 185 -8.24 -14.71 -41.72
C CYS A 185 -9.02 -14.92 -43.01
N ARG A 186 -9.04 -16.17 -43.50
CA ARG A 186 -10.12 -16.66 -44.37
C ARG A 186 -11.09 -17.48 -43.51
N ILE A 187 -12.19 -16.86 -43.11
CA ILE A 187 -13.47 -17.54 -42.90
C ILE A 187 -14.41 -17.00 -43.98
#